data_AF-A0AAJ7J6N5-F1
#
_entry.id   AF-A0AAJ7J6N5-F1
#
_cell.length_a   1.000
_cell.length_b   1.000
_cell.length_c   1.000
_cell.angle_alpha   90.00
_cell.angle_beta   90.00
_cell.angle_gamma   90.00
#
_symmetry.space_group_name_H-M   'P 1'
#
loop_
_entity.id
_entity.type
_entity.pdbx_description
1 polymer ?
#
loop_
_entity_poly.entity_id
_entity_poly.type
_entity_poly.pdbx_seq_one_letter_code
_entity_poly.pdbx_strand_id
1 'polypeptide(L)'
;MISGGRHANNTLPCQEFMILPIGAESFADAMKMGTEVYRVLEQKIATAQEIQLPLPVSDEGAFTPLELEEDKEALLLLDESIKEAGYEGRIKIAMDMSASTFYKEG
;
A
#
# COMPACT_ATOMS: atom_id res chain seq x y z
N MET A 1 0.58 0.31 -3.43
CA MET A 1 -0.21 -0.69 -2.68
C MET A 1 0.74 -1.43 -1.76
N ILE A 2 0.25 -1.91 -0.62
CA ILE A 2 1.02 -2.68 0.36
C ILE A 2 0.30 -4.01 0.57
N SER A 3 1.03 -5.12 0.58
CA SER A 3 0.49 -6.44 0.93
C SER A 3 1.04 -6.92 2.27
N GLY A 4 0.17 -7.61 3.01
CA GLY A 4 0.46 -8.32 4.24
C GLY A 4 -0.16 -9.72 4.24
N GLY A 5 -0.32 -10.29 5.42
CA GLY A 5 -1.00 -11.57 5.62
C GLY A 5 -0.39 -12.71 4.80
N ARG A 6 -1.23 -13.54 4.19
CA ARG A 6 -0.78 -14.73 3.43
C ARG A 6 -0.01 -14.39 2.15
N HIS A 7 -0.07 -13.15 1.69
CA HIS A 7 0.51 -12.68 0.43
C HIS A 7 1.88 -12.00 0.63
N ALA A 8 2.36 -11.90 1.86
CA ALA A 8 3.65 -11.31 2.18
C ALA A 8 4.34 -12.10 3.30
N ASN A 9 5.67 -12.13 3.28
CA ASN A 9 6.45 -12.71 4.37
C ASN A 9 6.77 -11.64 5.45
N ASN A 10 5.73 -10.91 5.89
CA ASN A 10 5.81 -9.88 6.94
C ASN A 10 4.77 -10.15 8.04
N THR A 11 4.74 -9.31 9.07
CA THR A 11 3.88 -9.48 10.26
C THR A 11 2.53 -8.77 10.15
N LEU A 12 2.27 -8.06 9.05
CA LEU A 12 1.02 -7.32 8.85
C LEU A 12 -0.18 -8.27 8.81
N PRO A 13 -1.20 -8.08 9.66
CA PRO A 13 -2.38 -8.94 9.69
C PRO A 13 -3.33 -8.68 8.50
N CYS A 14 -3.45 -7.43 8.05
CA CYS A 14 -4.24 -7.09 6.87
C CYS A 14 -3.59 -7.65 5.59
N GLN A 15 -4.39 -8.20 4.67
CA GLN A 15 -3.88 -8.82 3.46
C GLN A 15 -3.47 -7.77 2.42
N GLU A 16 -4.30 -6.76 2.20
CA GLU A 16 -4.04 -5.74 1.18
C GLU A 16 -4.44 -4.35 1.62
N PHE A 17 -3.60 -3.38 1.28
CA PHE A 17 -3.89 -1.96 1.34
C PHE A 17 -3.79 -1.35 -0.06
N MET A 18 -4.93 -0.91 -0.56
CA MET A 18 -5.12 -0.41 -1.92
C MET A 18 -5.35 1.10 -1.94
N ILE A 19 -5.02 1.74 -3.06
CA ILE A 19 -5.35 3.15 -3.33
C ILE A 19 -6.46 3.24 -4.38
N LEU A 20 -7.39 4.16 -4.19
CA LEU A 20 -8.53 4.41 -5.08
C LEU A 20 -8.54 5.86 -5.54
N PRO A 21 -8.20 6.14 -6.82
CA PRO A 21 -8.22 7.48 -7.40
C PRO A 21 -9.65 7.98 -7.69
N ILE A 22 -10.44 8.21 -6.65
CA ILE A 22 -11.86 8.60 -6.77
C ILE A 22 -12.07 10.02 -7.35
N GLY A 23 -11.05 10.88 -7.28
CA GLY A 23 -11.08 12.25 -7.78
C GLY A 23 -10.50 12.41 -9.18
N ALA A 24 -10.31 11.32 -9.92
CA ALA A 24 -9.82 11.33 -11.29
C ALA A 24 -10.91 11.73 -12.29
N GLU A 25 -10.54 12.45 -13.34
CA GLU A 25 -11.49 12.88 -14.38
C GLU A 25 -11.71 11.84 -15.49
N SER A 26 -10.82 10.85 -15.56
CA SER A 26 -10.90 9.75 -16.51
C SER A 26 -10.14 8.54 -15.98
N PHE A 27 -10.32 7.38 -16.61
CA PHE A 27 -9.53 6.20 -16.28
C PHE A 27 -8.03 6.43 -16.51
N ALA A 28 -7.64 7.17 -17.54
CA ALA A 28 -6.24 7.50 -17.81
C ALA A 28 -5.64 8.38 -16.70
N ASP A 29 -6.42 9.36 -16.21
CA ASP A 29 -6.02 10.20 -15.07
C ASP A 29 -5.89 9.34 -13.80
N ALA A 30 -6.83 8.42 -13.55
CA ALA A 30 -6.77 7.49 -12.42
C ALA A 30 -5.51 6.62 -12.45
N MET A 31 -5.15 6.08 -13.63
CA MET A 31 -3.94 5.28 -13.81
C MET A 31 -2.66 6.09 -13.57
N LYS A 32 -2.63 7.34 -14.04
CA LYS A 32 -1.52 8.26 -13.78
C LYS A 32 -1.37 8.53 -12.28
N MET A 33 -2.45 8.95 -11.63
CA MET A 33 -2.50 9.21 -10.18
C MET A 33 -2.02 7.99 -9.38
N GLY A 34 -2.54 6.80 -9.70
CA GLY A 34 -2.16 5.56 -9.04
C GLY A 34 -0.68 5.23 -9.22
N THR A 35 -0.14 5.42 -10.44
CA THR A 35 1.27 5.14 -10.76
C THR A 35 2.22 6.09 -10.04
N GLU A 36 1.89 7.38 -9.98
CA GLU A 36 2.71 8.38 -9.29
C GLU A 36 2.76 8.11 -7.78
N VAL A 37 1.62 7.84 -7.13
CA VAL A 37 1.60 7.43 -5.71
C VAL A 37 2.37 6.12 -5.50
N TYR A 38 2.25 5.15 -6.40
CA TYR A 38 2.98 3.89 -6.30
C TYR A 38 4.49 4.12 -6.30
N ARG A 39 5.01 4.99 -7.18
CA ARG A 39 6.44 5.32 -7.25
C ARG A 39 6.92 6.09 -6.02
N VAL A 40 6.12 7.03 -5.51
CA VAL A 40 6.42 7.73 -4.26
C VAL A 40 6.50 6.76 -3.09
N LEU A 41 5.54 5.84 -2.99
CA LEU A 41 5.54 4.79 -1.96
C LEU A 41 6.78 3.89 -2.04
N GLU A 42 7.19 3.50 -3.25
CA GLU A 42 8.41 2.71 -3.48
C GLU A 42 9.65 3.41 -2.90
N GLN A 43 9.82 4.70 -3.19
CA GLN A 43 10.94 5.50 -2.69
C GLN A 43 10.90 5.64 -1.17
N LYS A 44 9.71 5.86 -0.59
CA LYS A 44 9.57 5.99 0.87
C LYS A 44 9.91 4.70 1.59
N ILE A 45 9.45 3.55 1.10
CA ILE A 45 9.80 2.24 1.70
C ILE A 45 11.30 2.00 1.59
N ALA A 46 11.88 2.19 0.40
CA ALA A 46 13.31 2.02 0.17
C ALA A 46 14.17 2.91 1.09
N THR A 47 13.77 4.18 1.26
CA THR A 47 14.48 5.13 2.12
C THR A 47 14.32 4.78 3.60
N ALA A 48 13.10 4.42 4.04
CA ALA A 48 12.82 4.14 5.45
C ALA A 48 13.52 2.87 5.94
N GLN A 49 13.68 1.87 5.08
CA GLN A 49 14.27 0.56 5.42
C GLN A 49 15.70 0.39 4.87
N GLU A 50 16.30 1.45 4.33
CA GLU A 50 17.64 1.43 3.70
C GLU A 50 17.81 0.33 2.62
N ILE A 51 16.74 0.05 1.86
CA ILE A 51 16.70 -0.98 0.81
C ILE A 51 17.04 -0.37 -0.55
N GLN A 52 17.84 -1.07 -1.35
CA GLN A 52 18.09 -0.69 -2.74
C GLN A 52 16.90 -1.04 -3.65
N LEU A 53 16.63 -0.17 -4.61
CA LEU A 53 15.60 -0.38 -5.63
C LEU A 53 16.06 -1.36 -6.73
N PRO A 54 15.12 -2.07 -7.39
CA PRO A 54 13.68 -2.07 -7.13
C PRO A 54 13.30 -2.93 -5.92
N LEU A 55 12.18 -2.59 -5.26
CA LEU A 55 11.68 -3.38 -4.13
C LEU A 55 11.05 -4.70 -4.60
N PRO A 56 11.11 -5.77 -3.77
CA PRO A 56 10.32 -6.96 -4.01
C PRO A 56 8.81 -6.64 -3.94
N VAL A 57 8.04 -7.33 -4.78
CA VAL A 57 6.58 -7.17 -4.87
C VAL A 57 5.88 -8.52 -4.76
N SER A 58 4.64 -8.52 -4.28
CA SER A 58 3.75 -9.68 -4.28
C SER A 58 3.31 -10.07 -5.70
N ASP A 59 2.59 -11.18 -5.82
CA ASP A 59 2.04 -11.67 -7.10
C ASP A 59 1.11 -10.64 -7.78
N GLU A 60 0.51 -9.74 -7.00
CA GLU A 60 -0.37 -8.66 -7.47
C GLU A 60 0.37 -7.32 -7.63
N GLY A 61 1.69 -7.32 -7.48
CA GLY A 61 2.55 -6.16 -7.67
C GLY A 61 2.53 -5.16 -6.51
N ALA A 62 1.98 -5.51 -5.34
CA ALA A 62 2.04 -4.66 -4.15
C ALA A 62 3.36 -4.86 -3.40
N PHE A 63 3.85 -3.81 -2.72
CA PHE A 63 5.08 -3.93 -1.94
C PHE A 63 4.85 -4.75 -0.67
N THR A 64 5.87 -5.51 -0.28
CA THR A 64 5.87 -6.33 0.93
C THR A 64 6.96 -5.85 1.90
N PRO A 65 6.82 -4.65 2.49
CA PRO A 65 7.81 -4.11 3.42
C PRO A 65 7.96 -5.06 4.63
N LEU A 66 9.21 -5.30 5.04
CA LEU A 66 9.52 -6.29 6.08
C LEU A 66 9.33 -5.72 7.50
N GLU A 67 9.51 -4.41 7.66
CA GLU A 67 9.54 -3.75 8.97
C GLU A 67 8.23 -3.04 9.35
N LEU A 68 7.12 -3.29 8.65
CA LEU A 68 5.81 -2.78 9.10
C LEU A 68 5.15 -3.82 10.00
N GLU A 69 4.88 -3.44 11.25
CA GLU A 69 4.30 -4.35 12.24
C GLU A 69 2.82 -4.06 12.50
N GLU A 70 2.36 -2.82 12.28
CA GLU A 70 0.98 -2.42 12.50
C GLU A 70 0.28 -1.94 11.22
N ASP A 71 -1.00 -2.31 11.05
CA ASP A 71 -1.84 -1.80 9.95
C ASP A 71 -1.86 -0.26 9.90
N LYS A 72 -1.76 0.38 11.07
CA LYS A 72 -1.72 1.84 11.18
C LYS A 72 -0.49 2.44 10.50
N GLU A 73 0.66 1.79 10.60
CA GLU A 73 1.89 2.27 9.95
C GLU A 73 1.77 2.18 8.43
N ALA A 74 1.19 1.10 7.92
CA ALA A 74 0.89 0.95 6.50
C ALA A 74 -0.08 2.04 6.00
N LEU A 75 -1.13 2.34 6.78
CA LEU A 75 -2.08 3.41 6.46
C LEU A 75 -1.44 4.80 6.47
N LEU A 76 -0.61 5.10 7.48
CA LEU A 76 0.11 6.38 7.57
C LEU A 76 1.08 6.55 6.41
N LEU A 77 1.83 5.50 6.07
CA LEU A 77 2.77 5.51 4.96
C LEU A 77 2.06 5.78 3.63
N LEU A 78 0.91 5.14 3.39
CA LEU A 78 0.09 5.38 2.20
C LEU A 78 -0.47 6.81 2.17
N ASP A 79 -0.99 7.31 3.28
CA ASP A 79 -1.51 8.67 3.38
C ASP A 79 -0.42 9.72 3.10
N GLU A 80 0.79 9.52 3.65
CA GLU A 80 1.95 10.36 3.35
C GLU A 80 2.33 10.31 1.88
N SER A 81 2.37 9.12 1.25
CA SER A 81 2.64 8.99 -0.19
C SER A 81 1.60 9.67 -1.06
N ILE A 82 0.32 9.60 -0.68
CA ILE A 82 -0.77 10.29 -1.40
C ILE A 82 -0.60 11.81 -1.32
N LYS A 83 -0.25 12.33 -0.13
CA LYS A 83 0.00 13.75 0.09
C LYS A 83 1.21 14.25 -0.68
N GLU A 84 2.32 13.52 -0.62
CA GLU A 84 3.56 13.85 -1.31
C GLU A 84 3.40 13.83 -2.84
N ALA A 85 2.59 12.91 -3.38
CA ALA A 85 2.24 12.89 -4.79
C ALA A 85 1.26 14.01 -5.21
N GLY A 86 0.75 14.82 -4.28
CA GLY A 86 -0.15 15.93 -4.57
C GLY A 86 -1.62 15.54 -4.80
N TYR A 87 -2.04 14.38 -4.30
CA TYR A 87 -3.39 13.83 -4.52
C TYR A 87 -4.25 13.73 -3.27
N GLU A 88 -3.93 14.50 -2.23
CA GLU A 88 -4.72 14.59 -1.00
C GLU A 88 -6.20 14.88 -1.30
N GLY A 89 -7.10 14.12 -0.68
CA GLY A 89 -8.54 14.22 -0.90
C GLY A 89 -9.05 13.63 -2.22
N ARG A 90 -8.18 13.41 -3.22
CA ARG A 90 -8.52 12.82 -4.52
C ARG A 90 -8.28 11.32 -4.58
N ILE A 91 -7.46 10.78 -3.68
CA ILE A 91 -7.24 9.33 -3.50
C ILE A 91 -7.75 8.91 -2.13
N LYS A 92 -8.40 7.74 -2.07
CA LYS A 92 -8.81 7.06 -0.82
C LYS A 92 -8.07 5.74 -0.67
N ILE A 93 -8.08 5.20 0.53
CA ILE A 93 -7.49 3.88 0.85
C ILE A 93 -8.62 2.88 1.06
N ALA A 94 -8.45 1.66 0.54
CA ALA A 94 -9.27 0.50 0.92
C ALA A 94 -8.38 -0.62 1.47
N MET A 95 -9.00 -1.51 2.23
CA MET A 95 -8.33 -2.62 2.90
C MET A 95 -9.07 -3.93 2.63
N ASP A 96 -8.31 -5.00 2.36
CA ASP A 96 -8.81 -6.38 2.45
C ASP A 96 -8.20 -7.03 3.71
N MET A 97 -9.05 -7.21 4.72
CA MET A 97 -8.64 -7.86 5.96
C MET A 97 -8.51 -9.37 5.83
N SER A 98 -9.20 -10.00 4.88
CA SER A 98 -9.28 -11.46 4.75
C SER A 98 -9.48 -12.17 6.09
N ALA A 99 -10.42 -11.67 6.90
CA ALA A 99 -10.54 -11.99 8.32
C ALA A 99 -10.77 -13.47 8.63
N SER A 100 -11.31 -14.22 7.67
CA SER A 100 -11.44 -15.68 7.74
C SER A 100 -10.09 -16.39 7.93
N THR A 101 -8.97 -15.78 7.56
CA THR A 101 -7.62 -16.38 7.65
C THR A 101 -7.05 -16.39 9.08
N PHE A 102 -7.53 -15.51 9.95
CA PHE A 102 -7.10 -15.42 11.35
C PHE A 102 -8.23 -15.65 12.35
N TYR A 103 -9.43 -16.00 11.88
CA TYR A 103 -10.54 -16.40 12.73
C TYR A 103 -10.17 -17.64 13.58
N LYS A 104 -10.39 -17.55 14.90
CA LYS A 104 -10.28 -18.66 15.84
C LYS A 104 -11.52 -18.69 16.72
N GLU A 105 -12.44 -19.61 16.41
CA GLU A 105 -13.57 -20.06 17.25
C GLU A 105 -14.41 -18.99 18.01
N GLY A 106 -14.52 -17.78 17.47
CA GLY A 106 -15.50 -16.76 17.92
C GLY A 106 -15.17 -16.13 19.26
#